data_AF-A0A1G9J2N6-F1
#
_entry.id   AF-A0A1G9J2N6-F1
#
_cell.length_a   1.000
_cell.length_b   1.000
_cell.length_c   1.000
_cell.angle_alpha   90.00
_cell.angle_beta   90.00
_cell.angle_gamma   90.00
#
_symmetry.space_group_name_H-M   'P 1'
#
loop_
_entity.id
_entity.type
_entity.pdbx_description
1 polymer ?
#
loop_
_entity_poly.entity_id
_entity_poly.type
_entity_poly.pdbx_seq_one_letter_code
_entity_poly.pdbx_strand_id
1 'polypeptide(L)'
;MLQGSGNNEELVRQLKLGNEVAYDLLYEQYWKKLYIHVLSRVKDEDAAKDIVQNVFISIWERKDSLEINTSLDQFLFGAVKLKVLNYFRTEKIAERVMEYTLQKLERATVSIHEMSDYLALEKLIEIEIEELPEKMRRAYLMRHAHLSTAEIAEKLNLAEQTVSNHISEAMRRLRKKLGDKFPERLIS
;
A
#
# COMPACT_ATOMS: atom_id res chain seq x y z
N MET A 1 -39.36 32.85 27.21
CA MET A 1 -40.57 32.00 27.11
C MET A 1 -41.50 32.70 26.13
N LEU A 2 -41.97 32.19 25.00
CA LEU A 2 -42.03 30.87 24.35
C LEU A 2 -41.83 31.12 22.84
N GLN A 3 -41.26 30.16 22.09
CA GLN A 3 -41.54 29.81 20.66
C GLN A 3 -40.31 29.14 20.00
N GLY A 4 -39.83 28.03 20.58
CA GLY A 4 -38.69 27.27 20.02
C GLY A 4 -39.08 26.14 19.08
N SER A 5 -40.32 25.62 19.17
CA SER A 5 -40.75 24.44 18.39
C SER A 5 -41.50 24.82 17.11
N GLY A 6 -42.42 25.79 17.18
CA GLY A 6 -43.22 26.20 16.02
C GLY A 6 -42.43 26.90 14.90
N ASN A 7 -41.37 27.64 15.25
CA ASN A 7 -40.52 28.29 14.26
C ASN A 7 -39.63 27.29 13.51
N ASN A 8 -39.13 26.26 14.21
CA ASN A 8 -38.29 25.22 13.59
C ASN A 8 -39.12 24.28 12.68
N GLU A 9 -40.33 23.92 13.09
CA GLU A 9 -41.23 23.10 12.26
C GLU A 9 -41.65 23.85 10.99
N GLU A 10 -41.98 25.14 11.11
CA GLU A 10 -42.29 25.99 9.96
C GLU A 10 -41.07 26.20 9.06
N LEU A 11 -39.88 26.41 9.63
CA LEU A 11 -38.62 26.52 8.90
C LEU A 11 -38.36 25.26 8.06
N VAL A 12 -38.54 24.08 8.66
CA VAL A 12 -38.40 22.78 7.97
C VAL A 12 -39.46 22.63 6.88
N ARG A 13 -40.71 23.04 7.13
CA ARG A 13 -41.77 23.01 6.13
C ARG A 13 -41.44 23.89 4.91
N GLN A 14 -40.98 25.13 5.15
CA GLN A 14 -40.57 26.05 4.09
C GLN A 14 -39.35 25.54 3.32
N LEU A 15 -38.39 24.93 4.02
CA LEU A 15 -37.23 24.28 3.41
C LEU A 15 -37.66 23.17 2.44
N LYS A 16 -38.62 22.32 2.83
CA LYS A 16 -39.18 21.26 1.95
C LYS A 16 -39.89 21.80 0.72
N LEU A 17 -40.42 23.02 0.78
CA LEU A 17 -41.03 23.71 -0.37
C LEU A 17 -39.98 24.38 -1.27
N GLY A 18 -38.69 24.24 -0.98
CA GLY A 18 -37.61 24.85 -1.75
C GLY A 18 -37.45 26.35 -1.50
N ASN A 19 -37.92 26.87 -0.37
CA ASN A 19 -37.78 28.28 -0.03
C ASN A 19 -36.32 28.60 0.35
N GLU A 20 -35.62 29.35 -0.50
CA GLU A 20 -34.23 29.76 -0.29
C GLU A 20 -34.05 30.59 0.99
N VAL A 21 -35.01 31.46 1.33
CA VAL A 21 -34.94 32.28 2.55
C VAL A 21 -34.94 31.40 3.80
N ALA A 22 -35.69 30.30 3.79
CA ALA A 22 -35.68 29.35 4.90
C ALA A 22 -34.34 28.59 5.02
N TYR A 23 -33.71 28.31 3.89
CA TYR A 23 -32.37 27.72 3.86
C TYR A 23 -31.30 28.69 4.40
N ASP A 24 -31.35 29.95 3.99
CA ASP A 24 -30.42 30.99 4.46
C ASP A 24 -30.54 31.20 5.97
N LEU A 25 -31.78 31.29 6.49
CA LEU A 25 -32.03 31.40 7.93
C LEU A 25 -31.49 30.19 8.70
N LEU A 26 -31.69 28.98 8.17
CA LEU A 26 -31.13 27.75 8.75
C LEU A 26 -29.59 27.82 8.78
N TYR A 27 -28.98 28.25 7.68
CA TYR A 27 -27.53 28.38 7.55
C TYR A 27 -26.98 29.40 8.57
N GLU A 28 -27.52 30.61 8.62
CA GLU A 28 -27.09 31.66 9.55
C GLU A 28 -27.21 31.21 11.01
N GLN A 29 -28.30 30.54 11.36
CA GLN A 29 -28.57 30.11 12.74
C GLN A 29 -27.63 28.99 13.23
N TYR A 30 -27.23 28.08 12.33
CA TYR A 30 -26.55 26.84 12.72
C TYR A 30 -25.10 26.73 12.26
N TRP A 31 -24.69 27.44 11.20
CA TRP A 31 -23.35 27.28 10.61
C TRP A 31 -22.25 27.46 11.65
N LYS A 32 -22.25 28.57 12.40
CA LYS A 32 -21.20 28.85 13.39
C LYS A 32 -21.15 27.81 14.52
N LYS A 33 -22.31 27.33 14.98
CA LYS A 33 -22.41 26.33 16.05
C LYS A 33 -21.87 24.98 15.59
N LEU A 34 -22.25 24.56 14.39
CA LEU A 34 -21.78 23.33 13.77
C LEU A 34 -20.29 23.41 13.46
N TYR A 35 -19.81 24.53 12.93
CA TYR A 35 -18.39 24.77 12.65
C TYR A 35 -17.52 24.62 13.90
N ILE A 36 -17.86 25.33 15.00
CA ILE A 36 -17.11 25.22 16.26
C ILE A 36 -17.10 23.78 16.77
N HIS A 37 -18.23 23.08 16.67
CA HIS A 37 -18.37 21.70 17.12
C HIS A 37 -17.56 20.69 16.28
N VAL A 38 -17.48 20.91 14.97
CA VAL A 38 -16.67 20.08 14.06
C VAL A 38 -15.19 20.39 14.25
N LEU A 39 -14.81 21.67 14.25
CA LEU A 39 -13.43 22.12 14.45
C LEU A 39 -12.85 21.59 15.77
N SER A 40 -13.64 21.56 16.84
CA SER A 40 -13.18 21.02 18.12
C SER A 40 -12.80 19.53 18.05
N ARG A 41 -13.30 18.79 17.05
CA ARG A 41 -13.05 17.36 16.82
C ARG A 41 -11.95 17.13 15.80
N VAL A 42 -12.08 17.72 14.61
CA VAL A 42 -11.16 17.46 13.48
C VAL A 42 -9.85 18.24 13.57
N LYS A 43 -9.83 19.36 14.32
CA LYS A 43 -8.64 20.21 14.51
C LYS A 43 -8.03 20.75 13.21
N ASP A 44 -8.81 20.75 12.14
CA ASP A 44 -8.48 21.29 10.82
C ASP A 44 -9.60 22.25 10.40
N GLU A 45 -9.24 23.49 10.09
CA GLU A 45 -10.21 24.54 9.74
C GLU A 45 -10.89 24.29 8.40
N ASP A 46 -10.16 23.80 7.42
CA ASP A 46 -10.67 23.61 6.06
C ASP A 46 -11.54 22.37 6.01
N ALA A 47 -11.13 21.27 6.66
CA ALA A 47 -11.97 20.11 6.86
C ALA A 47 -13.24 20.45 7.64
N ALA A 48 -13.15 21.31 8.67
CA ALA A 48 -14.32 21.72 9.43
C ALA A 48 -15.31 22.54 8.60
N LYS A 49 -14.83 23.49 7.77
CA LYS A 49 -15.66 24.24 6.83
C LYS A 49 -16.32 23.31 5.82
N ASP A 50 -15.56 22.42 5.21
CA ASP A 50 -16.05 21.50 4.18
C ASP A 50 -17.10 20.53 4.73
N ILE A 51 -16.87 19.95 5.91
CA ILE A 51 -17.85 19.06 6.56
C ILE A 51 -19.17 19.78 6.80
N VAL A 52 -19.13 21.00 7.34
CA VAL A 52 -20.35 21.77 7.62
C VAL A 52 -21.05 22.15 6.32
N GLN A 53 -20.30 22.62 5.33
CA GLN A 53 -20.83 22.96 4.01
C GLN A 53 -21.53 21.75 3.36
N ASN A 54 -20.91 20.58 3.40
CA ASN A 54 -21.46 19.35 2.85
C ASN A 54 -22.74 18.89 3.58
N VAL A 55 -22.90 19.21 4.87
CA VAL A 55 -24.17 18.96 5.57
C VAL A 55 -25.27 19.85 5.02
N PHE A 56 -25.02 21.15 4.86
CA PHE A 56 -26.02 22.08 4.33
C PHE A 56 -26.38 21.77 2.86
N ILE A 57 -25.40 21.49 2.02
CA ILE A 57 -25.62 21.03 0.63
C ILE A 57 -26.50 19.77 0.63
N SER A 58 -26.15 18.77 1.45
CA SER A 58 -26.93 17.53 1.54
C SER A 58 -28.36 17.75 2.03
N ILE A 59 -28.60 18.76 2.86
CA ILE A 59 -29.94 19.12 3.32
C ILE A 59 -30.74 19.74 2.17
N TRP A 60 -30.14 20.66 1.42
CA TRP A 60 -30.77 21.31 0.28
C TRP A 60 -31.10 20.33 -0.87
N GLU A 61 -30.17 19.43 -1.18
CA GLU A 61 -30.35 18.42 -2.23
C GLU A 61 -31.44 17.40 -1.86
N ARG A 62 -31.55 17.05 -0.58
CA ARG A 62 -32.48 16.03 -0.09
C ARG A 62 -33.75 16.61 0.52
N LYS A 63 -33.99 17.92 0.37
CA LYS A 63 -35.10 18.66 1.01
C LYS A 63 -36.46 18.00 0.82
N ASP A 64 -36.76 17.49 -0.37
CA ASP A 64 -38.05 16.86 -0.69
C ASP A 64 -38.28 15.55 0.08
N SER A 65 -37.20 14.85 0.44
CA SER A 65 -37.19 13.57 1.15
C SER A 65 -36.80 13.68 2.62
N LEU A 66 -36.67 14.91 3.14
CA LEU A 66 -36.10 15.13 4.47
C LEU A 66 -37.09 14.70 5.55
N GLU A 67 -36.80 13.64 6.29
CA GLU A 67 -37.60 13.23 7.45
C GLU A 67 -36.88 13.61 8.73
N ILE A 68 -37.37 14.66 9.41
CA ILE A 68 -36.86 15.07 10.72
C ILE A 68 -37.86 14.59 11.76
N ASN A 69 -37.55 13.44 12.36
CA ASN A 69 -38.34 12.82 13.43
C ASN A 69 -37.85 13.21 14.84
N THR A 70 -36.88 14.12 14.91
CA THR A 70 -36.23 14.61 16.15
C THR A 70 -36.26 16.14 16.20
N SER A 71 -35.65 16.77 17.19
CA SER A 71 -35.42 18.22 17.09
C SER A 71 -34.44 18.54 15.96
N LEU A 72 -34.56 19.75 15.38
CA LEU A 72 -33.67 20.24 14.33
C LEU A 72 -32.20 20.26 14.79
N ASP A 73 -31.96 20.65 16.04
CA ASP A 73 -30.63 20.56 16.67
C ASP A 73 -30.10 19.12 16.67
N GLN A 74 -30.88 18.15 17.15
CA GLN A 74 -30.45 16.74 17.20
C GLN A 74 -30.14 16.20 15.80
N PHE A 75 -30.95 16.57 14.81
CA PHE A 75 -30.75 16.20 13.42
C PHE A 75 -29.43 16.76 12.87
N LEU A 76 -29.20 18.07 13.00
CA LEU A 76 -28.02 18.74 12.46
C LEU A 76 -26.72 18.28 13.14
N PHE A 77 -26.72 18.19 14.47
CA PHE A 77 -25.57 17.68 15.22
C PHE A 77 -25.29 16.20 14.93
N GLY A 78 -26.34 15.41 14.68
CA GLY A 78 -26.22 14.02 14.20
C GLY A 78 -25.59 13.95 12.82
N ALA A 79 -26.02 14.79 11.88
CA ALA A 79 -25.51 14.84 10.52
C ALA A 79 -24.01 15.21 10.49
N VAL A 80 -23.59 16.25 11.20
CA VAL A 80 -22.15 16.60 11.27
C VAL A 80 -21.35 15.52 11.99
N LYS A 81 -21.88 14.88 13.03
CA LYS A 81 -21.20 13.78 13.73
C LYS A 81 -20.91 12.61 12.77
N LEU A 82 -21.88 12.24 11.94
CA LEU A 82 -21.68 11.18 10.94
C LEU A 82 -20.61 11.57 9.91
N LYS A 83 -20.63 12.81 9.42
CA LYS A 83 -19.61 13.31 8.48
C LYS A 83 -18.22 13.36 9.10
N VAL A 84 -18.08 13.76 10.37
CA VAL A 84 -16.82 13.72 11.13
C VAL A 84 -16.31 12.28 11.27
N LEU A 85 -17.18 11.30 11.55
CA LEU A 85 -16.77 9.90 11.60
C LEU A 85 -16.26 9.39 10.24
N ASN A 86 -16.92 9.80 9.15
CA ASN A 86 -16.49 9.45 7.79
C ASN A 86 -15.15 10.11 7.41
N TYR A 87 -14.92 11.35 7.85
CA TYR A 87 -13.66 12.06 7.68
C TYR A 87 -12.50 11.26 8.28
N PHE A 88 -12.58 10.91 9.58
CA PHE A 88 -11.54 10.12 10.25
C PHE A 88 -11.37 8.71 9.65
N ARG A 89 -12.46 8.10 9.18
CA ARG A 89 -12.36 6.81 8.49
C ARG A 89 -11.54 6.92 7.21
N THR A 90 -11.71 8.02 6.46
CA THR A 90 -11.02 8.27 5.20
C THR A 90 -9.57 8.63 5.43
N GLU A 91 -9.26 9.50 6.40
CA GLU A 91 -7.88 9.81 6.80
C GLU A 91 -7.11 8.56 7.22
N LYS A 92 -7.71 7.72 8.08
CA LYS A 92 -7.06 6.47 8.53
C LYS A 92 -6.79 5.50 7.38
N ILE A 93 -7.64 5.50 6.35
CA ILE A 93 -7.39 4.70 5.13
C ILE A 93 -6.24 5.32 4.35
N ALA A 94 -6.21 6.65 4.17
CA ALA A 94 -5.14 7.36 3.49
C ALA A 94 -3.78 7.15 4.19
N GLU A 95 -3.72 7.23 5.51
CA GLU A 95 -2.53 6.94 6.31
C GLU A 95 -2.01 5.51 6.06
N ARG A 96 -2.89 4.51 6.11
CA ARG A 96 -2.52 3.11 5.84
C ARG A 96 -2.00 2.89 4.41
N VAL A 97 -2.61 3.56 3.43
CA VAL A 97 -2.16 3.50 2.04
C VAL A 97 -0.79 4.17 1.89
N MET A 98 -0.57 5.29 2.56
CA MET A 98 0.71 5.99 2.57
C MET A 98 1.81 5.14 3.24
N GLU A 99 1.52 4.55 4.40
CA GLU A 99 2.44 3.64 5.10
C GLU A 99 2.78 2.42 4.26
N TYR A 100 1.79 1.78 3.64
CA TYR A 100 2.02 0.67 2.69
C TYR A 100 2.90 1.09 1.51
N THR A 101 2.67 2.28 0.96
CA THR A 101 3.43 2.82 -0.17
C THR A 101 4.88 3.12 0.23
N LEU A 102 5.10 3.70 1.42
CA LEU A 102 6.43 3.95 1.98
C LEU A 102 7.19 2.63 2.22
N GLN A 103 6.56 1.64 2.84
CA GLN A 103 7.18 0.31 3.02
C GLN A 103 7.54 -0.34 1.68
N LYS A 104 6.70 -0.19 0.65
CA LYS A 104 6.99 -0.71 -0.69
C LYS A 104 8.16 0.02 -1.36
N LEU A 105 8.26 1.34 -1.16
CA LEU A 105 9.37 2.15 -1.65
C LEU A 105 10.68 1.78 -0.94
N GLU A 106 10.65 1.60 0.37
CA GLU A 106 11.82 1.15 1.16
C GLU A 106 12.30 -0.23 0.70
N ARG A 107 11.39 -1.19 0.47
CA ARG A 107 11.74 -2.50 -0.10
C ARG A 107 12.33 -2.40 -1.50
N ALA A 108 11.81 -1.50 -2.34
CA ALA A 108 12.36 -1.26 -3.67
C ALA A 108 13.77 -0.65 -3.60
N THR A 109 14.06 0.21 -2.62
CA THR A 109 15.42 0.75 -2.41
C THR A 109 16.41 -0.29 -1.86
N VAL A 110 15.97 -1.23 -1.01
CA VAL A 110 16.79 -2.37 -0.57
C VAL A 110 17.13 -3.30 -1.74
N SER A 111 16.18 -3.53 -2.65
CA SER A 111 16.36 -4.38 -3.84
C SER A 111 17.44 -3.86 -4.81
N ILE A 112 17.72 -2.55 -4.87
CA ILE A 112 18.77 -2.00 -5.75
C ILE A 112 20.17 -2.33 -5.22
N HIS A 113 20.35 -2.35 -3.90
CA HIS A 113 21.65 -2.71 -3.29
C HIS A 113 21.92 -4.21 -3.40
N GLU A 114 20.90 -5.04 -3.17
CA GLU A 114 20.98 -6.50 -3.36
C GLU A 114 21.24 -6.91 -4.82
N MET A 115 20.71 -6.15 -5.81
CA MET A 115 20.99 -6.39 -7.23
C MET A 115 22.46 -6.11 -7.58
N SER A 116 23.07 -5.07 -6.99
CA SER A 116 24.49 -4.75 -7.19
C SER A 116 25.39 -5.83 -6.60
N ASP A 117 25.05 -6.35 -5.41
CA ASP A 117 25.79 -7.43 -4.77
C ASP A 117 25.62 -8.77 -5.51
N TYR A 118 24.44 -9.03 -6.07
CA TYR A 118 24.17 -10.21 -6.89
C TYR A 118 24.98 -10.19 -8.19
N LEU A 119 24.98 -9.07 -8.94
CA LEU A 119 25.76 -8.93 -10.17
C LEU A 119 27.28 -9.03 -9.91
N ALA A 120 27.75 -8.49 -8.79
CA ALA A 120 29.15 -8.62 -8.37
C ALA A 120 29.50 -10.08 -8.02
N LEU A 121 28.58 -10.82 -7.41
CA LEU A 121 28.75 -12.23 -7.09
C LEU A 121 28.72 -13.12 -8.34
N GLU A 122 27.79 -12.90 -9.28
CA GLU A 122 27.75 -13.61 -10.57
C GLU A 122 29.06 -13.46 -11.33
N LYS A 123 29.57 -12.23 -11.43
CA LYS A 123 30.85 -11.97 -12.11
C LYS A 123 32.03 -12.66 -11.43
N LEU A 124 32.02 -12.74 -10.09
CA LEU A 124 33.04 -13.47 -9.35
C LEU A 124 32.97 -14.97 -9.60
N ILE A 125 31.76 -15.54 -9.70
CA ILE A 125 31.54 -16.95 -10.03
C ILE A 125 32.06 -17.25 -11.45
N GLU A 126 31.75 -16.39 -12.43
CA GLU A 126 32.22 -16.54 -13.81
C GLU A 126 33.75 -16.59 -13.90
N ILE A 127 34.44 -15.65 -13.24
CA ILE A 127 35.91 -15.60 -13.21
C ILE A 127 36.48 -16.91 -12.63
N GLU A 128 35.93 -17.40 -11.52
CA GLU A 128 36.41 -18.61 -10.87
C GLU A 128 36.12 -19.88 -11.70
N ILE A 129 35.03 -19.91 -12.46
CA ILE A 129 34.75 -20.98 -13.42
C ILE A 129 35.76 -20.95 -14.57
N GLU A 130 36.16 -19.77 -15.05
CA GLU A 130 37.16 -19.64 -16.12
C GLU A 130 38.54 -20.14 -15.70
N GLU A 131 38.93 -19.97 -14.42
CA GLU A 131 40.17 -20.49 -13.85
C GLU A 131 40.22 -22.03 -13.75
N LEU A 132 39.09 -22.72 -13.90
CA LEU A 132 39.07 -24.18 -13.91
C LEU A 132 39.74 -24.75 -15.16
N PRO A 133 40.52 -25.85 -15.04
CA PRO A 133 41.05 -26.57 -16.18
C PRO A 133 39.95 -26.94 -17.19
N GLU A 134 40.22 -26.81 -18.49
CA GLU A 134 39.20 -26.85 -19.54
C GLU A 134 38.25 -28.06 -19.46
N LYS A 135 38.78 -29.28 -19.26
CA LYS A 135 37.96 -30.51 -19.14
C LYS A 135 37.08 -30.52 -17.89
N MET A 136 37.58 -29.94 -16.79
CA MET A 136 36.86 -29.82 -15.53
C MET A 136 35.76 -28.76 -15.62
N ARG A 137 36.06 -27.61 -16.23
CA ARG A 137 35.08 -26.55 -16.51
C ARG A 137 33.93 -27.07 -17.36
N ARG A 138 34.24 -27.78 -18.45
CA ARG A 138 33.24 -28.37 -19.36
C ARG A 138 32.35 -29.40 -18.65
N ALA A 139 32.94 -30.27 -17.83
CA ALA A 139 32.18 -31.23 -17.04
C ALA A 139 31.24 -30.54 -16.04
N TYR A 140 31.71 -29.48 -15.36
CA TYR A 140 30.89 -28.68 -14.45
C TYR A 140 29.73 -27.97 -15.17
N LEU A 141 29.99 -27.28 -16.28
CA LEU A 141 28.95 -26.56 -17.05
C LEU A 141 27.89 -27.51 -17.62
N MET A 142 28.29 -28.68 -18.12
CA MET A 142 27.34 -29.68 -18.61
C MET A 142 26.51 -30.27 -17.47
N ARG A 143 27.09 -30.46 -16.28
CA ARG A 143 26.35 -30.90 -15.10
C ARG A 143 25.36 -29.85 -14.63
N HIS A 144 25.75 -28.57 -14.65
CA HIS A 144 24.87 -27.44 -14.36
C HIS A 144 23.72 -27.32 -15.38
N ALA A 145 23.93 -27.74 -16.62
CA ALA A 145 22.88 -27.89 -17.63
C ALA A 145 22.05 -29.19 -17.47
N HIS A 146 22.12 -29.85 -16.31
CA HIS A 146 21.39 -31.06 -15.92
C HIS A 146 21.68 -32.32 -16.75
N LEU A 147 22.86 -32.42 -17.40
CA LEU A 147 23.27 -33.68 -18.02
C LEU A 147 23.70 -34.71 -16.96
N SER A 148 23.42 -35.98 -17.24
CA SER A 148 23.90 -37.10 -16.44
C SER A 148 25.40 -37.31 -16.60
N THR A 149 26.04 -37.90 -15.59
CA THR A 149 27.48 -38.23 -15.62
C THR A 149 27.84 -39.10 -16.83
N ALA A 150 26.95 -40.03 -17.20
CA ALA A 150 27.10 -40.88 -18.38
C ALA A 150 27.09 -40.08 -19.70
N GLU A 151 26.14 -39.16 -19.88
CA GLU A 151 26.07 -38.29 -21.06
C GLU A 151 27.29 -37.35 -21.16
N ILE A 152 27.80 -36.87 -20.03
CA ILE A 152 28.99 -36.02 -19.98
C ILE A 152 30.25 -36.83 -20.32
N ALA A 153 30.35 -38.05 -19.79
CA ALA A 153 31.45 -38.98 -20.07
C ALA A 153 31.54 -39.27 -21.56
N GLU A 154 30.40 -39.54 -22.20
CA GLU A 154 30.31 -39.74 -23.65
C GLU A 154 30.74 -38.47 -24.42
N LYS A 155 30.18 -37.31 -24.08
CA LYS A 155 30.49 -36.04 -24.79
C LYS A 155 31.93 -35.55 -24.64
N LEU A 156 32.58 -35.87 -23.53
CA LEU A 156 33.97 -35.48 -23.26
C LEU A 156 34.98 -36.59 -23.59
N ASN A 157 34.50 -37.78 -24.00
CA ASN A 157 35.30 -38.98 -24.20
C ASN A 157 36.17 -39.31 -22.96
N LEU A 158 35.53 -39.36 -21.80
CA LEU A 158 36.14 -39.64 -20.50
C LEU A 158 35.42 -40.80 -19.82
N ALA A 159 36.05 -41.45 -18.84
CA ALA A 159 35.36 -42.40 -17.98
C ALA A 159 34.40 -41.66 -17.03
N GLU A 160 33.25 -42.26 -16.71
CA GLU A 160 32.28 -41.69 -15.76
C GLU A 160 32.91 -41.33 -14.41
N GLN A 161 33.83 -42.17 -13.92
CA GLN A 161 34.58 -41.90 -12.70
C GLN A 161 35.44 -40.62 -12.81
N THR A 162 36.05 -40.39 -13.98
CA THR A 162 36.86 -39.17 -14.23
C THR A 162 35.97 -37.93 -14.28
N VAL A 163 34.78 -38.03 -14.87
CA VAL A 163 33.78 -36.95 -14.87
C VAL A 163 33.30 -36.65 -13.45
N SER A 164 32.96 -37.67 -12.66
CA SER A 164 32.57 -37.52 -11.26
C SER A 164 33.66 -36.84 -10.43
N ASN A 165 34.93 -37.24 -10.62
CA ASN A 165 36.08 -36.62 -9.98
C ASN A 165 36.27 -35.15 -10.41
N HIS A 166 36.09 -34.84 -11.69
CA HIS A 166 36.17 -33.46 -12.20
C HIS A 166 35.06 -32.57 -11.63
N ILE A 167 33.82 -33.05 -11.56
CA ILE A 167 32.69 -32.31 -10.96
C ILE A 167 32.97 -32.07 -9.47
N SER A 168 33.37 -33.11 -8.74
CA SER A 168 33.65 -33.02 -7.30
C SER A 168 34.79 -32.04 -6.99
N GLU A 169 35.86 -32.08 -7.79
CA GLU A 169 37.01 -31.19 -7.63
C GLU A 169 36.70 -29.74 -8.04
N ALA A 170 35.89 -29.52 -9.09
CA ALA A 170 35.39 -28.20 -9.47
C ALA A 170 34.62 -27.56 -8.31
N MET A 171 33.68 -28.31 -7.72
CA MET A 171 32.87 -27.87 -6.59
C MET A 171 33.71 -27.50 -5.37
N ARG A 172 34.73 -28.32 -5.05
CA ARG A 172 35.64 -28.06 -3.94
C ARG A 172 36.44 -26.77 -4.14
N ARG A 173 36.90 -26.50 -5.37
CA ARG A 173 37.64 -25.28 -5.71
C ARG A 173 36.77 -24.04 -5.64
N LEU A 174 35.59 -24.09 -6.25
CA LEU A 174 34.62 -22.99 -6.23
C LEU A 174 34.21 -22.65 -4.78
N ARG A 175 33.91 -23.66 -3.95
CA ARG A 175 33.59 -23.44 -2.53
C ARG A 175 34.75 -22.83 -1.75
N LYS A 176 35.99 -23.26 -2.01
CA LYS A 176 37.18 -22.71 -1.34
C LYS A 176 37.42 -21.23 -1.68
N LYS A 177 37.13 -20.83 -2.92
CA LYS A 177 37.34 -19.46 -3.40
C LYS A 177 36.19 -18.52 -3.04
N LEU A 178 34.95 -19.02 -3.08
CA LEU A 178 33.73 -18.23 -2.88
C LEU A 178 33.23 -18.24 -1.42
N GLY A 179 33.69 -19.18 -0.58
CA GLY A 179 33.36 -19.25 0.84
C GLY A 179 31.85 -19.28 1.11
N ASP A 180 31.40 -18.50 2.09
CA ASP A 180 29.98 -18.37 2.49
C ASP A 180 29.09 -17.72 1.41
N LYS A 181 29.69 -17.18 0.34
CA LYS A 181 28.95 -16.60 -0.79
C LYS A 181 28.67 -17.62 -1.89
N PHE A 182 29.09 -18.88 -1.74
CA PHE A 182 28.84 -19.93 -2.71
C PHE A 182 27.36 -20.39 -2.66
N PRO A 183 26.56 -20.18 -3.72
CA PRO A 183 25.16 -20.56 -3.69
C PRO A 183 25.00 -22.09 -3.75
N GLU A 184 24.60 -22.70 -2.63
CA GLU A 184 24.33 -24.15 -2.52
C GLU A 184 23.28 -24.65 -3.52
N ARG A 185 22.45 -23.74 -4.04
CA ARG A 185 21.40 -24.02 -5.05
C ARG A 185 21.96 -24.43 -6.42
N LEU A 186 23.24 -24.26 -6.69
CA LEU A 186 23.87 -24.74 -7.94
C LEU A 186 24.15 -26.26 -7.92
N ILE A 187 23.71 -26.97 -6.87
CA ILE A 187 23.98 -28.40 -6.63
C ILE A 187 22.78 -29.31 -6.95
N SER A 188 21.57 -28.76 -7.16
CA SER A 188 20.35 -29.53 -7.45
C SER A 188 20.09 -29.72 -8.93
#